data_AF-A0A956SDA5-F1
#
_entry.id   AF-A0A956SDA5-F1
#
_cell.length_a   1.000
_cell.length_b   1.000
_cell.length_c   1.000
_cell.angle_alpha   90.00
_cell.angle_beta   90.00
_cell.angle_gamma   90.00
#
_symmetry.space_group_name_H-M   'P 1'
#
loop_
_entity.id
_entity.type
_entity.pdbx_description
1 polymer ?
#
loop_
_entity_poly.entity_id
_entity_poly.type
_entity_poly.pdbx_seq_one_letter_code
_entity_poly.pdbx_strand_id
1 'polypeptide(L)'
;MSCSAVSLRARSIFGSTLGAAILLLSLAGSRPAEAQVQNLNTLNNYPTIQAAVSAASANDVLSVSPGTYNENVTINLDLTLISTGGRAVTTIEGIADGSLGTIRVTGGTTGVQIGDVGQGFTIIGIDNGNPAIENAAIYFQGGHSGAQILDNEIVANGDGGLLTEYGATISNFLIDGNTFSGQTFVGAGPDGNGFSDQFSAPNRPRQLVVMGCGGGCTSTSNVTFSNNMVTGTAGGYNPAVEEQGNTLVTLDGDGVIVTGNTFAGTTTRFATSLRVRGPSTTVSGNSFVSTGIQAPLAATGHVFFQNTGQAAATIAAANTFDRGVYVDGTVGTLGWSIQSAVLAVSGGTTIEVLPGTYEEQVICDGKDVTLHGADRNTTIIASPATLAVTFTTTGPNKPVVTGANTPGFVIQNFTIDGQGAGNANNRFSGVAFWNAGGAVLDCDVIAIRDTPASGTQHGIGIYSFNDTPGPYALEVGNCTV
;
A
#
# COMPACT_ATOMS: atom_id res chain seq x y z
N MET A 1 53.34 2.74 29.31
CA MET A 1 53.83 3.51 30.47
C MET A 1 52.63 4.26 31.02
N SER A 2 51.82 3.68 31.91
CA SER A 2 52.06 3.37 33.33
C SER A 2 51.55 4.48 34.24
N CYS A 3 50.80 4.03 35.25
CA CYS A 3 50.47 4.67 36.52
C CYS A 3 49.30 5.66 36.52
N SER A 4 48.43 5.68 37.53
CA SER A 4 48.04 4.73 38.59
C SER A 4 47.08 5.52 39.48
N ALA A 5 46.16 4.80 40.10
CA ALA A 5 45.08 5.27 40.95
C ALA A 5 45.53 5.86 42.30
N VAL A 6 44.51 6.36 43.02
CA VAL A 6 44.23 6.22 44.48
C VAL A 6 44.17 7.55 45.25
N SER A 7 42.99 7.82 45.86
CA SER A 7 42.88 8.06 47.31
C SER A 7 41.40 8.20 47.74
N LEU A 8 40.81 7.09 48.20
CA LEU A 8 39.67 7.11 49.12
C LEU A 8 40.12 7.69 50.47
N ARG A 9 39.29 8.54 51.09
CA ARG A 9 39.32 8.76 52.54
C ARG A 9 37.98 8.40 53.15
N ALA A 10 37.97 7.31 53.90
CA ALA A 10 36.90 6.91 54.80
C ALA A 10 36.87 7.84 56.03
N ARG A 11 35.67 8.19 56.49
CA ARG A 11 35.42 8.68 57.86
C ARG A 11 34.54 7.67 58.57
N SER A 12 35.08 7.13 59.65
CA SER A 12 34.46 6.21 60.59
C SER A 12 33.54 6.95 61.57
N ILE A 13 32.36 6.41 61.84
CA ILE A 13 31.65 6.61 63.11
C ILE A 13 31.16 5.23 63.58
N PHE A 14 31.60 4.86 64.78
CA PHE A 14 31.12 3.71 65.55
C PHE A 14 29.75 4.01 66.15
N GLY A 15 28.84 3.03 66.08
CA GLY A 15 27.54 3.05 66.76
C GLY A 15 26.92 1.66 66.75
N SER A 16 26.94 1.03 67.91
CA SER A 16 26.44 -0.30 68.30
C SER A 16 25.04 -0.68 67.80
N THR A 17 24.85 -1.93 67.35
CA THR A 17 24.03 -2.98 68.03
C THR A 17 23.92 -4.24 67.18
N LEU A 18 23.84 -5.38 67.86
CA LEU A 18 23.86 -6.76 67.37
C LEU A 18 22.48 -7.15 66.81
N GLY A 19 22.42 -7.70 65.60
CA GLY A 19 21.20 -8.27 65.01
C GLY A 19 21.54 -9.16 63.82
N ALA A 20 21.51 -10.48 64.02
CA ALA A 20 21.77 -11.46 62.98
C ALA A 20 20.64 -11.45 61.94
N ALA A 21 20.98 -11.11 60.70
CA ALA A 21 20.14 -11.39 59.54
C ALA A 21 20.90 -12.37 58.64
N ILE A 22 20.46 -13.63 58.66
CA ILE A 22 20.82 -14.63 57.65
C ILE A 22 20.27 -14.10 56.32
N LEU A 23 21.15 -13.55 55.48
CA LEU A 23 20.82 -13.20 54.11
C LEU A 23 20.77 -14.52 53.32
N LEU A 24 19.60 -15.16 53.33
CA LEU A 24 19.25 -16.12 52.30
C LEU A 24 19.20 -15.33 50.99
N LEU A 25 20.30 -15.42 50.23
CA LEU A 25 20.31 -15.08 48.82
C LEU A 25 19.42 -16.12 48.12
N SER A 26 18.10 -15.90 48.13
CA SER A 26 17.26 -16.55 47.14
C SER A 26 17.69 -15.98 45.80
N LEU A 27 18.48 -16.79 45.07
CA LEU A 27 18.46 -16.73 43.61
C LEU A 27 17.03 -17.09 43.18
N ALA A 28 16.11 -16.15 43.31
CA ALA A 28 15.01 -16.04 42.38
C ALA A 28 15.66 -15.61 41.06
N GLY A 29 16.25 -16.58 40.36
CA GLY A 29 16.33 -16.46 38.92
C GLY A 29 14.90 -16.17 38.48
N SER A 30 14.66 -14.97 37.97
CA SER A 30 13.45 -14.62 37.27
C SER A 30 13.32 -15.62 36.13
N ARG A 31 12.57 -16.69 36.38
CA ARG A 31 12.12 -17.60 35.34
C ARG A 31 11.43 -16.69 34.32
N PRO A 32 11.81 -16.72 33.03
CA PRO A 32 10.94 -16.08 32.04
C PRO A 32 9.53 -16.64 32.29
N ALA A 33 8.54 -15.76 32.39
CA ALA A 33 7.15 -16.20 32.50
C ALA A 33 6.91 -17.17 31.34
N GLU A 34 6.59 -18.42 31.64
CA GLU A 34 6.27 -19.40 30.60
C GLU A 34 5.10 -18.84 29.81
N ALA A 35 5.24 -18.82 28.49
CA ALA A 35 4.15 -18.56 27.57
C ALA A 35 2.99 -19.52 27.96
N GLN A 36 1.83 -18.98 28.32
CA GLN A 36 0.69 -19.75 28.84
C GLN A 36 -0.59 -19.37 28.10
N VAL A 37 -1.37 -20.40 27.75
CA VAL A 37 -2.67 -20.27 27.10
C VAL A 37 -3.74 -20.86 28.01
N GLN A 38 -4.74 -20.07 28.40
CA GLN A 38 -5.87 -20.54 29.20
C GLN A 38 -7.11 -20.65 28.33
N ASN A 39 -7.79 -21.79 28.37
CA ASN A 39 -9.16 -21.89 27.87
C ASN A 39 -10.10 -21.35 28.96
N LEU A 40 -10.77 -20.22 28.72
CA LEU A 40 -11.58 -19.54 29.74
C LEU A 40 -12.87 -20.29 30.08
N ASN A 41 -13.33 -21.17 29.18
CA ASN A 41 -14.53 -21.97 29.38
C ASN A 41 -14.26 -23.16 30.33
N THR A 42 -13.07 -23.75 30.26
CA THR A 42 -12.68 -24.93 31.06
C THR A 42 -11.73 -24.61 32.21
N LEU A 43 -11.11 -23.43 32.19
CA LEU A 43 -10.04 -22.97 33.08
C LEU A 43 -8.74 -23.78 33.02
N ASN A 44 -8.61 -24.67 32.04
CA ASN A 44 -7.39 -25.44 31.79
C ASN A 44 -6.31 -24.57 31.15
N ASN A 45 -5.06 -24.79 31.55
CA ASN A 45 -3.88 -24.11 31.01
C ASN A 45 -3.08 -25.05 30.11
N TYR A 46 -2.52 -24.49 29.06
CA TYR A 46 -1.73 -25.19 28.05
C TYR A 46 -0.42 -24.43 27.79
N PRO A 47 0.67 -25.14 27.47
CA PRO A 47 1.97 -24.54 27.21
C PRO A 47 2.10 -23.90 25.82
N THR A 48 1.20 -24.21 24.89
CA THR A 48 1.23 -23.77 23.48
C THR A 48 -0.18 -23.47 23.02
N ILE A 49 -0.33 -22.62 22.00
CA ILE A 49 -1.63 -22.29 21.39
C ILE A 49 -2.24 -23.52 20.75
N GLN A 50 -1.46 -24.30 20.00
CA GLN A 50 -1.96 -25.51 19.34
C GLN A 50 -2.51 -26.54 20.34
N ALA A 51 -1.85 -26.76 21.48
CA ALA A 51 -2.37 -27.67 22.50
C ALA A 51 -3.73 -27.20 23.08
N ALA A 52 -3.90 -25.88 23.27
CA ALA A 52 -5.18 -25.33 23.70
C ALA A 52 -6.27 -25.51 22.62
N VAL A 53 -5.95 -25.25 21.36
CA VAL A 53 -6.86 -25.46 20.22
C VAL A 53 -7.26 -26.92 20.08
N SER A 54 -6.31 -27.85 20.21
CA SER A 54 -6.59 -29.29 20.13
C SER A 54 -7.51 -29.81 21.23
N ALA A 55 -7.54 -29.13 22.38
CA ALA A 55 -8.41 -29.46 23.51
C ALA A 55 -9.71 -28.64 23.56
N ALA A 56 -9.85 -27.64 22.69
CA ALA A 56 -10.99 -26.74 22.67
C ALA A 56 -12.26 -27.41 22.13
N SER A 57 -13.41 -26.95 22.61
CA SER A 57 -14.72 -27.18 22.02
C SER A 57 -15.17 -25.96 21.20
N ALA A 58 -16.16 -26.16 20.33
CA ALA A 58 -16.74 -25.07 19.57
C ALA A 58 -17.24 -23.93 20.48
N ASN A 59 -16.89 -22.70 20.13
CA ASN A 59 -17.15 -21.44 20.82
C ASN A 59 -16.37 -21.25 22.14
N ASP A 60 -15.32 -22.04 22.38
CA ASP A 60 -14.40 -21.75 23.47
C ASP A 60 -13.59 -20.48 23.22
N VAL A 61 -13.24 -19.79 24.30
CA VAL A 61 -12.36 -18.61 24.29
C VAL A 61 -10.99 -19.02 24.82
N LEU A 62 -9.97 -18.91 23.97
CA LEU A 62 -8.57 -19.18 24.28
C LEU A 62 -7.85 -17.86 24.52
N SER A 63 -7.39 -17.67 25.75
CA SER A 63 -6.72 -16.46 26.22
C SER A 63 -5.21 -16.71 26.33
N VAL A 64 -4.43 -15.95 25.58
CA VAL A 64 -2.98 -16.13 25.42
C VAL A 64 -2.24 -15.06 26.22
N SER A 65 -1.30 -15.48 27.08
CA SER A 65 -0.44 -14.57 27.84
C SER A 65 0.64 -13.96 26.94
N PRO A 66 1.17 -12.75 27.27
CA PRO A 66 2.29 -12.15 26.54
C PRO A 66 3.48 -13.10 26.39
N GLY A 67 4.11 -13.07 25.22
CA GLY A 67 5.21 -13.96 24.87
C GLY A 67 5.33 -14.19 23.36
N THR A 68 6.40 -14.87 22.96
CA THR A 68 6.63 -15.33 21.59
C THR A 68 6.39 -16.83 21.49
N TYR A 69 5.42 -17.22 20.68
CA TYR A 69 5.01 -18.60 20.44
C TYR A 69 5.55 -19.01 19.07
N ASN A 70 6.60 -19.83 19.07
CA ASN A 70 7.20 -20.40 17.87
C ASN A 70 6.44 -21.68 17.49
N GLU A 71 5.35 -21.55 16.76
CA GLU A 71 4.48 -22.65 16.37
C GLU A 71 3.59 -22.28 15.18
N ASN A 72 3.06 -23.29 14.51
CA ASN A 72 1.94 -23.15 13.58
C ASN A 72 0.66 -23.63 14.27
N VAL A 73 -0.45 -22.91 14.08
CA VAL A 73 -1.74 -23.19 14.71
C VAL A 73 -2.77 -23.57 13.66
N THR A 74 -3.30 -24.79 13.74
CA THR A 74 -4.42 -25.26 12.92
C THR A 74 -5.72 -25.16 13.70
N ILE A 75 -6.61 -24.28 13.27
CA ILE A 75 -7.97 -24.12 13.83
C ILE A 75 -8.95 -24.82 12.87
N ASN A 76 -9.80 -25.70 13.39
CA ASN A 76 -10.76 -26.49 12.59
C ASN A 76 -12.20 -26.44 13.12
N LEU A 77 -12.47 -25.51 14.03
CA LEU A 77 -13.74 -25.30 14.70
C LEU A 77 -13.90 -23.81 15.03
N ASP A 78 -15.12 -23.37 15.26
CA ASP A 78 -15.40 -22.01 15.70
C ASP A 78 -14.84 -21.82 17.12
N LEU A 79 -13.94 -20.86 17.32
CA LEU A 79 -13.40 -20.47 18.63
C LEU A 79 -12.99 -19.00 18.59
N THR A 80 -12.77 -18.41 19.76
CA THR A 80 -12.17 -17.07 19.90
C THR A 80 -10.75 -17.22 20.44
N LEU A 81 -9.75 -16.76 19.69
CA LEU A 81 -8.36 -16.70 20.11
C LEU A 81 -7.99 -15.23 20.39
N ILE A 82 -7.65 -14.90 21.63
CA ILE A 82 -7.34 -13.53 22.07
C ILE A 82 -6.07 -13.46 22.91
N SER A 83 -5.34 -12.36 22.78
CA SER A 83 -4.18 -12.01 23.61
C SER A 83 -4.62 -11.21 24.82
N THR A 84 -4.10 -11.53 26.01
CA THR A 84 -4.33 -10.73 27.23
C THR A 84 -3.52 -9.43 27.27
N GLY A 85 -2.47 -9.31 26.45
CA GLY A 85 -1.60 -8.13 26.40
C GLY A 85 -1.69 -7.33 25.09
N GLY A 86 -2.47 -7.81 24.12
CA GLY A 86 -2.54 -7.25 22.77
C GLY A 86 -1.33 -7.55 21.88
N ARG A 87 -1.37 -7.06 20.64
CA ARG A 87 -0.40 -7.43 19.59
C ARG A 87 1.03 -6.99 19.90
N ALA A 88 1.21 -5.90 20.63
CA ALA A 88 2.52 -5.33 20.92
C ALA A 88 3.43 -6.22 21.79
N VAL A 89 2.88 -7.22 22.49
CA VAL A 89 3.63 -8.08 23.41
C VAL A 89 3.32 -9.57 23.26
N THR A 90 2.47 -9.95 22.29
CA THR A 90 2.11 -11.35 22.04
C THR A 90 2.31 -11.67 20.57
N THR A 91 3.31 -12.50 20.29
CA THR A 91 3.73 -12.84 18.93
C THR A 91 3.51 -14.32 18.66
N ILE A 92 2.89 -14.65 17.53
CA ILE A 92 2.85 -16.00 16.97
C ILE A 92 3.82 -15.99 15.78
N GLU A 93 4.95 -16.66 15.94
CA GLU A 93 6.01 -16.74 14.95
C GLU A 93 5.92 -18.11 14.25
N GLY A 94 5.51 -18.08 12.98
CA GLY A 94 5.31 -19.30 12.21
C GLY A 94 6.62 -20.00 11.88
N ILE A 95 6.53 -21.31 11.66
CA ILE A 95 7.65 -22.17 11.31
C ILE A 95 7.45 -22.69 9.89
N ALA A 96 8.44 -22.53 9.02
CA ALA A 96 8.42 -23.09 7.67
C ALA A 96 8.64 -24.62 7.69
N ASP A 97 7.59 -25.38 8.04
CA ASP A 97 7.59 -26.84 8.19
C ASP A 97 6.68 -27.57 7.17
N GLY A 98 6.14 -26.84 6.20
CA GLY A 98 5.16 -27.31 5.23
C GLY A 98 3.71 -26.93 5.55
N SER A 99 3.44 -26.25 6.68
CA SER A 99 2.12 -25.64 6.93
C SER A 99 1.75 -24.62 5.85
N LEU A 100 0.45 -24.43 5.59
CA LEU A 100 -0.02 -23.40 4.67
C LEU A 100 -0.01 -21.99 5.27
N GLY A 101 -0.01 -21.89 6.60
CA GLY A 101 0.19 -20.62 7.27
C GLY A 101 0.55 -20.76 8.74
N THR A 102 0.96 -19.64 9.33
CA THR A 102 1.22 -19.53 10.78
C THR A 102 -0.04 -19.83 11.57
N ILE A 103 -1.17 -19.25 11.14
CA ILE A 103 -2.50 -19.73 11.50
C ILE A 103 -3.17 -20.27 10.25
N ARG A 104 -3.51 -21.55 10.27
CA ARG A 104 -4.30 -22.22 9.23
C ARG A 104 -5.69 -22.51 9.77
N VAL A 105 -6.71 -21.93 9.14
CA VAL A 105 -8.11 -22.23 9.43
C VAL A 105 -8.61 -23.27 8.42
N THR A 106 -9.29 -24.31 8.91
CA THR A 106 -9.83 -25.43 8.12
C THR A 106 -11.23 -25.79 8.61
N GLY A 107 -11.85 -26.82 8.03
CA GLY A 107 -13.09 -27.41 8.59
C GLY A 107 -14.37 -26.62 8.33
N GLY A 108 -14.31 -25.53 7.56
CA GLY A 108 -15.48 -24.74 7.17
C GLY A 108 -16.16 -24.01 8.34
N THR A 109 -15.35 -23.33 9.15
CA THR A 109 -15.80 -22.49 10.28
C THR A 109 -16.82 -21.43 9.85
N THR A 110 -17.71 -21.07 10.78
CA THR A 110 -18.78 -20.08 10.59
C THR A 110 -18.71 -18.87 11.53
N GLY A 111 -17.68 -18.80 12.39
CA GLY A 111 -17.53 -17.74 13.36
C GLY A 111 -16.19 -17.72 14.10
N VAL A 112 -15.11 -18.24 13.50
CA VAL A 112 -13.78 -18.15 14.11
C VAL A 112 -13.36 -16.70 14.30
N GLN A 113 -12.85 -16.37 15.48
CA GLN A 113 -12.34 -15.04 15.82
C GLN A 113 -10.86 -15.11 16.20
N ILE A 114 -10.04 -14.27 15.58
CA ILE A 114 -8.61 -14.12 15.85
C ILE A 114 -8.37 -12.66 16.22
N GLY A 115 -8.07 -12.43 17.49
CA GLY A 115 -7.92 -11.10 18.09
C GLY A 115 -9.25 -10.44 18.45
N ASP A 116 -9.15 -9.30 19.12
CA ASP A 116 -10.23 -8.39 19.50
C ASP A 116 -9.58 -7.02 19.83
N VAL A 117 -10.35 -5.96 20.05
CA VAL A 117 -9.85 -4.62 20.38
C VAL A 117 -8.93 -4.69 21.62
N GLY A 118 -7.67 -4.32 21.45
CA GLY A 118 -6.63 -4.37 22.48
C GLY A 118 -6.12 -5.79 22.80
N GLN A 119 -6.59 -6.80 22.07
CA GLN A 119 -6.38 -8.23 22.33
C GLN A 119 -5.91 -9.01 21.09
N GLY A 120 -5.41 -8.32 20.06
CA GLY A 120 -4.82 -8.97 18.89
C GLY A 120 -3.41 -9.53 19.12
N PHE A 121 -2.82 -10.03 18.05
CA PHE A 121 -1.48 -10.65 18.01
C PHE A 121 -0.60 -9.98 16.96
N THR A 122 0.72 -10.01 17.13
CA THR A 122 1.62 -9.96 15.98
C THR A 122 1.74 -11.39 15.43
N ILE A 123 1.34 -11.62 14.18
CA ILE A 123 1.34 -12.93 13.53
C ILE A 123 2.33 -12.85 12.37
N ILE A 124 3.47 -13.52 12.51
CA ILE A 124 4.53 -13.52 11.50
C ILE A 124 4.33 -14.70 10.57
N GLY A 125 4.21 -14.42 9.27
CA GLY A 125 4.00 -15.41 8.23
C GLY A 125 5.18 -16.35 7.99
N ILE A 126 4.97 -17.25 7.03
CA ILE A 126 5.94 -18.27 6.62
C ILE A 126 6.10 -18.28 5.10
N ASP A 127 7.25 -18.75 4.66
CA ASP A 127 7.54 -19.13 3.27
C ASP A 127 8.25 -20.49 3.32
N ASN A 128 7.60 -21.53 2.78
CA ASN A 128 8.18 -22.88 2.74
C ASN A 128 9.14 -23.11 1.56
N GLY A 129 9.39 -22.09 0.75
CA GLY A 129 10.30 -22.13 -0.40
C GLY A 129 9.78 -22.93 -1.59
N ASN A 130 8.52 -23.38 -1.57
CA ASN A 130 7.90 -24.08 -2.69
C ASN A 130 7.06 -23.11 -3.53
N PRO A 131 7.51 -22.69 -4.73
CA PRO A 131 6.79 -21.70 -5.53
C PRO A 131 5.41 -22.16 -6.02
N ALA A 132 5.14 -23.48 -6.01
CA ALA A 132 3.86 -24.03 -6.42
C ALA A 132 2.78 -23.97 -5.33
N ILE A 133 3.15 -23.58 -4.10
CA ILE A 133 2.25 -23.50 -2.95
C ILE A 133 2.33 -22.07 -2.41
N GLU A 134 1.17 -21.48 -2.17
CA GLU A 134 1.08 -20.17 -1.54
C GLU A 134 0.97 -20.33 -0.02
N ASN A 135 1.71 -19.51 0.71
CA ASN A 135 1.70 -19.46 2.16
C ASN A 135 1.19 -18.11 2.69
N ALA A 136 0.77 -18.06 3.95
CA ALA A 136 0.37 -16.81 4.57
C ALA A 136 0.61 -16.75 6.08
N ALA A 137 0.55 -15.56 6.67
CA ALA A 137 0.42 -15.45 8.13
C ALA A 137 -0.92 -16.01 8.62
N ILE A 138 -2.02 -15.71 7.93
CA ILE A 138 -3.33 -16.34 8.16
C ILE A 138 -3.84 -16.93 6.85
N TYR A 139 -4.04 -18.25 6.82
CA TYR A 139 -4.51 -19.00 5.66
C TYR A 139 -5.87 -19.65 5.95
N PHE A 140 -6.88 -19.33 5.17
CA PHE A 140 -8.19 -19.99 5.19
C PHE A 140 -8.29 -21.02 4.07
N GLN A 141 -8.36 -22.30 4.45
CA GLN A 141 -8.46 -23.43 3.55
C GLN A 141 -9.91 -23.92 3.41
N GLY A 142 -10.41 -23.93 2.17
CA GLY A 142 -11.80 -24.23 1.86
C GLY A 142 -12.73 -23.04 2.12
N GLY A 143 -14.04 -23.31 2.12
CA GLY A 143 -15.05 -22.28 2.32
C GLY A 143 -15.33 -22.00 3.80
N HIS A 144 -15.53 -20.73 4.16
CA HIS A 144 -15.74 -20.26 5.52
C HIS A 144 -16.77 -19.13 5.56
N SER A 145 -17.35 -18.87 6.72
CA SER A 145 -18.15 -17.67 6.95
C SER A 145 -17.92 -17.06 8.33
N GLY A 146 -18.36 -15.81 8.51
CA GLY A 146 -18.43 -15.16 9.81
C GLY A 146 -17.09 -14.93 10.52
N ALA A 147 -15.96 -15.14 9.84
CA ALA A 147 -14.65 -15.00 10.47
C ALA A 147 -14.39 -13.55 10.86
N GLN A 148 -13.80 -13.36 12.03
CA GLN A 148 -13.44 -12.05 12.56
C GLN A 148 -11.94 -11.99 12.80
N ILE A 149 -11.25 -11.10 12.10
CA ILE A 149 -9.81 -10.86 12.25
C ILE A 149 -9.67 -9.44 12.76
N LEU A 150 -9.35 -9.29 14.05
CA LEU A 150 -9.51 -8.03 14.76
C LEU A 150 -8.22 -7.59 15.46
N ASP A 151 -7.81 -6.35 15.22
CA ASP A 151 -6.72 -5.66 15.93
C ASP A 151 -5.35 -6.41 15.95
N ASN A 152 -5.08 -7.22 14.93
CA ASN A 152 -3.80 -7.92 14.78
C ASN A 152 -2.77 -7.08 14.02
N GLU A 153 -1.50 -7.38 14.18
CA GLU A 153 -0.47 -7.09 13.17
C GLU A 153 -0.19 -8.39 12.41
N ILE A 154 -0.45 -8.39 11.11
CA ILE A 154 -0.31 -9.54 10.22
C ILE A 154 0.88 -9.25 9.31
N VAL A 155 2.00 -9.91 9.59
CA VAL A 155 3.30 -9.64 8.95
C VAL A 155 3.53 -10.67 7.85
N ALA A 156 3.51 -10.24 6.59
CA ALA A 156 3.97 -11.06 5.48
C ALA A 156 5.48 -11.32 5.59
N ASN A 157 5.90 -12.57 5.39
CA ASN A 157 7.29 -12.98 5.56
C ASN A 157 7.71 -13.92 4.42
N GLY A 158 7.81 -13.38 3.22
CA GLY A 158 8.16 -14.13 2.00
C GLY A 158 6.97 -14.48 1.11
N ASP A 159 5.75 -14.49 1.66
CA ASP A 159 4.51 -14.81 0.96
C ASP A 159 3.33 -13.93 1.49
N GLY A 160 2.08 -14.36 1.38
CA GLY A 160 0.90 -13.58 1.76
C GLY A 160 0.81 -13.20 3.25
N GLY A 161 0.02 -12.16 3.55
CA GLY A 161 -0.39 -11.83 4.91
C GLY A 161 -1.68 -12.57 5.30
N LEU A 162 -2.76 -12.33 4.55
CA LEU A 162 -4.06 -13.00 4.73
C LEU A 162 -4.55 -13.55 3.39
N LEU A 163 -4.83 -14.85 3.34
CA LEU A 163 -5.22 -15.55 2.12
C LEU A 163 -6.44 -16.43 2.36
N THR A 164 -7.40 -16.40 1.44
CA THR A 164 -8.40 -17.47 1.24
C THR A 164 -8.14 -18.18 -0.08
N GLU A 165 -8.39 -19.48 -0.14
CA GLU A 165 -8.25 -20.25 -1.38
C GLU A 165 -9.13 -19.69 -2.51
N TYR A 166 -8.55 -19.60 -3.71
CA TYR A 166 -9.23 -19.08 -4.89
C TYR A 166 -10.53 -19.86 -5.17
N GLY A 167 -11.65 -19.16 -5.28
CA GLY A 167 -12.94 -19.80 -5.59
C GLY A 167 -13.64 -20.44 -4.40
N ALA A 168 -13.03 -20.44 -3.20
CA ALA A 168 -13.71 -20.89 -2.00
C ALA A 168 -14.93 -20.01 -1.69
N THR A 169 -15.93 -20.60 -1.02
CA THR A 169 -17.10 -19.85 -0.53
C THR A 169 -16.71 -19.07 0.72
N ILE A 170 -16.66 -17.74 0.64
CA ILE A 170 -16.30 -16.84 1.74
C ILE A 170 -17.46 -15.89 1.98
N SER A 171 -17.97 -15.79 3.21
CA SER A 171 -19.05 -14.84 3.48
C SER A 171 -19.03 -14.21 4.87
N ASN A 172 -19.47 -12.96 4.97
CA ASN A 172 -19.64 -12.26 6.25
C ASN A 172 -18.34 -12.17 7.09
N PHE A 173 -17.18 -12.05 6.42
CA PHE A 173 -15.93 -11.82 7.12
C PHE A 173 -15.84 -10.37 7.58
N LEU A 174 -15.32 -10.17 8.79
CA LEU A 174 -14.95 -8.86 9.33
C LEU A 174 -13.44 -8.82 9.55
N ILE A 175 -12.77 -7.91 8.87
CA ILE A 175 -11.33 -7.67 8.99
C ILE A 175 -11.18 -6.22 9.45
N ASP A 176 -11.01 -6.04 10.75
CA ASP A 176 -11.11 -4.72 11.39
C ASP A 176 -9.89 -4.37 12.25
N GLY A 177 -9.39 -3.14 12.11
CA GLY A 177 -8.35 -2.60 12.98
C GLY A 177 -6.97 -3.26 12.86
N ASN A 178 -6.74 -4.06 11.82
CA ASN A 178 -5.47 -4.78 11.66
C ASN A 178 -4.40 -3.91 10.99
N THR A 179 -3.15 -4.22 11.26
CA THR A 179 -2.00 -3.74 10.49
C THR A 179 -1.48 -4.85 9.59
N PHE A 180 -1.47 -4.66 8.28
CA PHE A 180 -0.83 -5.57 7.31
C PHE A 180 0.54 -5.01 6.95
N SER A 181 1.60 -5.68 7.39
CA SER A 181 3.01 -5.25 7.25
C SER A 181 3.88 -6.36 6.64
N GLY A 182 5.20 -6.19 6.64
CA GLY A 182 6.14 -7.15 6.08
C GLY A 182 6.23 -7.11 4.55
N GLN A 183 6.72 -8.19 3.93
CA GLN A 183 6.92 -8.28 2.49
C GLN A 183 6.52 -9.65 1.94
N THR A 184 5.98 -9.67 0.73
CA THR A 184 5.40 -10.87 0.09
C THR A 184 6.37 -11.61 -0.83
N PHE A 185 7.65 -11.43 -0.58
CA PHE A 185 8.79 -12.02 -1.27
C PHE A 185 9.98 -12.04 -0.29
N VAL A 186 11.02 -12.80 -0.60
CA VAL A 186 12.23 -12.90 0.23
C VAL A 186 13.36 -12.00 -0.27
N GLY A 187 14.22 -11.56 0.65
CA GLY A 187 15.39 -10.75 0.32
C GLY A 187 15.06 -9.28 0.04
N ALA A 188 15.97 -8.58 -0.64
CA ALA A 188 15.88 -7.12 -0.84
C ALA A 188 14.85 -6.70 -1.91
N GLY A 189 14.42 -7.63 -2.76
CA GLY A 189 13.49 -7.38 -3.85
C GLY A 189 12.93 -8.68 -4.42
N PRO A 190 11.79 -8.62 -5.13
CA PRO A 190 11.20 -9.78 -5.79
C PRO A 190 12.00 -10.24 -7.00
N ASP A 191 11.89 -11.51 -7.38
CA ASP A 191 12.56 -12.05 -8.56
C ASP A 191 11.71 -12.08 -9.84
N GLY A 192 12.45 -12.07 -10.96
CA GLY A 192 12.01 -12.24 -12.34
C GLY A 192 11.07 -11.17 -12.89
N ASN A 193 10.47 -11.45 -14.05
CA ASN A 193 9.83 -10.45 -14.90
C ASN A 193 8.51 -10.97 -15.48
N GLY A 194 7.43 -10.75 -14.74
CA GLY A 194 6.06 -11.13 -15.10
C GLY A 194 5.51 -12.25 -14.22
N PHE A 195 4.48 -12.91 -14.73
CA PHE A 195 3.70 -13.90 -13.98
C PHE A 195 3.63 -15.28 -14.66
N SER A 196 4.32 -15.47 -15.79
CA SER A 196 4.26 -16.73 -16.55
C SER A 196 4.84 -17.93 -15.79
N ASP A 197 5.74 -17.70 -14.85
CA ASP A 197 6.40 -18.69 -14.01
C ASP A 197 6.13 -18.47 -12.51
N GLN A 198 5.07 -17.73 -12.16
CA GLN A 198 4.75 -17.37 -10.77
C GLN A 198 4.52 -18.57 -9.83
N PHE A 199 4.25 -19.75 -10.40
CA PHE A 199 4.01 -21.00 -9.67
C PHE A 199 5.12 -22.05 -9.87
N SER A 200 6.23 -21.68 -10.51
CA SER A 200 7.34 -22.59 -10.82
C SER A 200 8.71 -22.00 -10.51
N ALA A 201 8.85 -20.67 -10.55
CA ALA A 201 10.04 -19.96 -10.14
C ALA A 201 9.90 -19.45 -8.69
N PRO A 202 10.98 -19.51 -7.89
CA PRO A 202 10.97 -19.00 -6.52
C PRO A 202 10.82 -17.48 -6.46
N ASN A 203 10.52 -16.98 -5.26
CA ASN A 203 10.60 -15.57 -4.88
C ASN A 203 9.77 -14.61 -5.75
N ARG A 204 8.52 -14.98 -5.98
CA ARG A 204 7.55 -14.18 -6.74
C ARG A 204 6.67 -13.41 -5.78
N PRO A 205 6.47 -12.09 -5.98
CA PRO A 205 5.70 -11.30 -5.04
C PRO A 205 4.25 -11.74 -5.06
N ARG A 206 3.74 -12.02 -3.86
CA ARG A 206 2.36 -12.45 -3.64
C ARG A 206 1.50 -11.25 -3.28
N GLN A 207 0.18 -11.45 -3.31
CA GLN A 207 -0.73 -10.43 -2.80
C GLN A 207 -0.63 -10.40 -1.27
N LEU A 208 -0.64 -9.21 -0.66
CA LEU A 208 -0.54 -9.10 0.80
C LEU A 208 -1.82 -9.56 1.48
N VAL A 209 -2.97 -9.21 0.90
CA VAL A 209 -4.29 -9.73 1.28
C VAL A 209 -5.02 -10.17 0.01
N VAL A 210 -5.54 -11.39 0.00
CA VAL A 210 -6.35 -11.88 -1.11
C VAL A 210 -7.55 -12.67 -0.64
N MET A 211 -8.73 -12.22 -1.07
CA MET A 211 -9.99 -12.93 -0.94
C MET A 211 -10.78 -12.83 -2.24
N GLY A 212 -11.23 -13.97 -2.76
CA GLY A 212 -12.10 -13.99 -3.93
C GLY A 212 -11.73 -14.99 -5.01
N CYS A 213 -12.33 -14.78 -6.19
CA CYS A 213 -12.26 -15.72 -7.30
C CYS A 213 -12.25 -15.07 -8.68
N GLY A 214 -11.79 -13.82 -8.77
CA GLY A 214 -11.73 -13.09 -10.04
C GLY A 214 -12.92 -12.19 -10.33
N GLY A 215 -12.91 -11.54 -11.50
CA GLY A 215 -14.03 -10.71 -11.95
C GLY A 215 -15.28 -11.55 -12.21
N GLY A 216 -16.41 -11.15 -11.62
CA GLY A 216 -17.67 -11.92 -11.70
C GLY A 216 -17.82 -12.99 -10.62
N CYS A 217 -17.00 -12.93 -9.57
CA CYS A 217 -17.06 -13.86 -8.44
C CYS A 217 -18.45 -13.85 -7.76
N THR A 218 -18.97 -15.04 -7.46
CA THR A 218 -20.21 -15.24 -6.68
C THR A 218 -19.99 -16.03 -5.40
N SER A 219 -18.79 -16.61 -5.19
CA SER A 219 -18.48 -17.41 -4.01
C SER A 219 -18.07 -16.55 -2.81
N THR A 220 -17.67 -15.29 -3.04
CA THR A 220 -17.27 -14.37 -1.97
C THR A 220 -18.30 -13.26 -1.81
N SER A 221 -18.78 -13.04 -0.59
CA SER A 221 -19.77 -11.99 -0.30
C SER A 221 -19.67 -11.36 1.08
N ASN A 222 -20.22 -10.15 1.25
CA ASN A 222 -20.36 -9.47 2.54
C ASN A 222 -19.06 -9.38 3.34
N VAL A 223 -17.92 -9.19 2.68
CA VAL A 223 -16.64 -8.97 3.35
C VAL A 223 -16.54 -7.51 3.75
N THR A 224 -16.32 -7.24 5.03
CA THR A 224 -16.01 -5.91 5.55
C THR A 224 -14.53 -5.82 5.88
N PHE A 225 -13.83 -4.93 5.19
CA PHE A 225 -12.43 -4.60 5.44
C PHE A 225 -12.37 -3.16 5.95
N SER A 226 -12.23 -2.98 7.26
CA SER A 226 -12.37 -1.68 7.91
C SER A 226 -11.24 -1.30 8.85
N ASN A 227 -10.95 -0.01 8.93
CA ASN A 227 -9.99 0.55 9.92
C ASN A 227 -8.60 -0.10 9.89
N ASN A 228 -8.21 -0.72 8.78
CA ASN A 228 -6.92 -1.40 8.66
C ASN A 228 -5.84 -0.45 8.17
N MET A 229 -4.60 -0.71 8.60
CA MET A 229 -3.39 -0.05 8.12
C MET A 229 -2.63 -1.00 7.20
N VAL A 230 -2.52 -0.68 5.92
CA VAL A 230 -1.79 -1.49 4.94
C VAL A 230 -0.46 -0.81 4.64
N THR A 231 0.64 -1.38 5.14
CA THR A 231 2.02 -0.84 5.02
C THR A 231 3.01 -1.83 4.43
N GLY A 232 2.60 -3.08 4.20
CA GLY A 232 3.46 -4.10 3.64
C GLY A 232 3.92 -3.82 2.21
N THR A 233 4.86 -4.62 1.75
CA THR A 233 5.49 -4.50 0.44
C THR A 233 5.13 -5.71 -0.42
N ALA A 234 4.43 -5.46 -1.53
CA ALA A 234 4.05 -6.48 -2.51
C ALA A 234 4.68 -6.27 -3.89
N GLY A 235 5.70 -5.42 -4.00
CA GLY A 235 6.45 -5.23 -5.23
C GLY A 235 7.72 -4.41 -5.03
N GLY A 236 8.56 -4.41 -6.05
CA GLY A 236 9.81 -3.67 -6.11
C GLY A 236 10.48 -3.83 -7.46
N TYR A 237 11.81 -3.80 -7.46
CA TYR A 237 12.65 -4.08 -8.63
C TYR A 237 13.33 -5.43 -8.47
N ASN A 238 13.38 -6.18 -9.55
CA ASN A 238 14.15 -7.42 -9.63
C ASN A 238 15.67 -7.13 -9.75
N PRO A 239 16.55 -8.15 -9.70
CA PRO A 239 18.00 -7.95 -9.83
C PRO A 239 18.45 -7.32 -11.17
N ALA A 240 17.60 -7.37 -12.20
CA ALA A 240 17.81 -6.71 -13.50
C ALA A 240 17.27 -5.27 -13.55
N VAL A 241 16.82 -4.72 -12.42
CA VAL A 241 16.24 -3.38 -12.27
C VAL A 241 14.94 -3.21 -13.07
N GLU A 242 14.21 -4.31 -13.27
CA GLU A 242 12.89 -4.30 -13.88
C GLU A 242 11.84 -4.40 -12.80
N GLU A 243 10.69 -3.76 -13.01
CA GLU A 243 9.61 -3.79 -12.03
C GLU A 243 9.04 -5.20 -11.88
N GLN A 244 8.78 -5.61 -10.64
CA GLN A 244 8.07 -6.83 -10.33
C GLN A 244 7.24 -6.64 -9.07
N GLY A 245 5.93 -6.85 -9.16
CA GLY A 245 5.02 -6.55 -8.07
C GLY A 245 3.63 -7.15 -8.28
N ASN A 246 2.83 -7.11 -7.21
CA ASN A 246 1.48 -7.65 -7.13
C ASN A 246 0.59 -6.71 -6.28
N THR A 247 -0.73 -6.80 -6.44
CA THR A 247 -1.67 -5.95 -5.71
C THR A 247 -1.56 -6.19 -4.20
N LEU A 248 -1.55 -5.12 -3.41
CA LEU A 248 -1.50 -5.22 -1.95
C LEU A 248 -2.75 -5.92 -1.42
N VAL A 249 -3.94 -5.39 -1.69
CA VAL A 249 -5.20 -5.97 -1.22
C VAL A 249 -6.14 -6.28 -2.39
N THR A 250 -6.56 -7.54 -2.55
CA THR A 250 -7.64 -7.93 -3.46
C THR A 250 -8.84 -8.44 -2.67
N LEU A 251 -10.00 -7.84 -2.94
CA LEU A 251 -11.30 -8.26 -2.42
C LEU A 251 -12.28 -8.39 -3.59
N ASP A 252 -12.38 -9.59 -4.16
CA ASP A 252 -13.33 -9.87 -5.23
C ASP A 252 -14.57 -10.56 -4.64
N GLY A 253 -15.72 -9.87 -4.62
CA GLY A 253 -16.97 -10.41 -4.10
C GLY A 253 -18.16 -9.46 -4.23
N ASP A 254 -19.35 -9.96 -3.91
CA ASP A 254 -20.58 -9.17 -3.82
C ASP A 254 -20.73 -8.54 -2.43
N GLY A 255 -21.14 -7.28 -2.33
CA GLY A 255 -21.40 -6.64 -1.03
C GLY A 255 -20.12 -6.39 -0.22
N VAL A 256 -18.97 -6.24 -0.87
CA VAL A 256 -17.70 -5.90 -0.20
C VAL A 256 -17.77 -4.45 0.30
N ILE A 257 -17.39 -4.23 1.56
CA ILE A 257 -17.30 -2.91 2.18
C ILE A 257 -15.84 -2.64 2.54
N VAL A 258 -15.25 -1.59 1.97
CA VAL A 258 -13.89 -1.13 2.27
C VAL A 258 -13.96 0.27 2.84
N THR A 259 -13.72 0.44 4.15
CA THR A 259 -13.90 1.74 4.80
C THR A 259 -12.95 2.05 5.95
N GLY A 260 -12.57 3.33 6.11
CA GLY A 260 -11.70 3.76 7.22
C GLY A 260 -10.26 3.24 7.16
N ASN A 261 -9.85 2.61 6.05
CA ASN A 261 -8.50 2.04 5.92
C ASN A 261 -7.49 3.09 5.47
N THR A 262 -6.22 2.87 5.82
CA THR A 262 -5.08 3.59 5.24
C THR A 262 -4.26 2.64 4.38
N PHE A 263 -4.08 2.97 3.10
CA PHE A 263 -3.25 2.26 2.15
C PHE A 263 -1.96 3.04 1.91
N ALA A 264 -0.87 2.61 2.55
CA ALA A 264 0.46 3.21 2.51
C ALA A 264 1.58 2.20 2.21
N GLY A 265 1.21 1.02 1.69
CA GLY A 265 2.15 -0.04 1.32
C GLY A 265 2.89 0.24 0.01
N THR A 266 3.82 -0.65 -0.32
CA THR A 266 4.68 -0.53 -1.51
C THR A 266 4.32 -1.56 -2.57
N THR A 267 4.16 -1.13 -3.83
CA THR A 267 3.97 -2.05 -4.98
C THR A 267 4.36 -1.42 -6.32
N THR A 268 4.52 -2.25 -7.36
CA THR A 268 5.03 -1.89 -8.70
C THR A 268 4.35 -2.73 -9.81
N ARG A 269 4.69 -2.49 -11.09
CA ARG A 269 4.35 -3.36 -12.22
C ARG A 269 2.87 -3.74 -12.40
N PHE A 270 2.00 -2.76 -12.70
CA PHE A 270 0.55 -2.93 -12.93
C PHE A 270 -0.29 -3.24 -11.68
N ALA A 271 0.34 -3.33 -10.51
CA ALA A 271 -0.33 -3.62 -9.26
C ALA A 271 -1.07 -2.40 -8.69
N THR A 272 -1.94 -2.64 -7.71
CA THR A 272 -2.69 -1.59 -7.04
C THR A 272 -2.60 -1.68 -5.52
N SER A 273 -2.86 -0.57 -4.83
CA SER A 273 -3.07 -0.60 -3.38
C SER A 273 -4.28 -1.44 -3.01
N LEU A 274 -5.35 -1.31 -3.79
CA LEU A 274 -6.61 -2.01 -3.63
C LEU A 274 -7.15 -2.46 -4.98
N ARG A 275 -7.54 -3.72 -5.07
CA ARG A 275 -8.39 -4.24 -6.13
C ARG A 275 -9.71 -4.70 -5.54
N VAL A 276 -10.80 -4.19 -6.11
CA VAL A 276 -12.16 -4.65 -5.79
C VAL A 276 -12.91 -5.03 -7.05
N ARG A 277 -13.56 -6.19 -7.03
CA ARG A 277 -14.40 -6.63 -8.16
C ARG A 277 -15.64 -7.36 -7.69
N GLY A 278 -16.80 -6.98 -8.23
CA GLY A 278 -18.07 -7.63 -7.91
C GLY A 278 -19.11 -6.63 -7.39
N PRO A 279 -20.40 -6.97 -7.54
CA PRO A 279 -21.49 -6.02 -7.36
C PRO A 279 -21.62 -5.54 -5.90
N SER A 280 -22.43 -4.51 -5.70
CA SER A 280 -22.78 -3.99 -4.37
C SER A 280 -21.56 -3.58 -3.52
N THR A 281 -20.42 -3.35 -4.15
CA THR A 281 -19.17 -3.00 -3.46
C THR A 281 -19.20 -1.53 -3.08
N THR A 282 -18.80 -1.21 -1.84
CA THR A 282 -18.62 0.16 -1.33
C THR A 282 -17.14 0.40 -1.01
N VAL A 283 -16.59 1.51 -1.50
CA VAL A 283 -15.21 1.95 -1.18
C VAL A 283 -15.30 3.41 -0.76
N SER A 284 -15.22 3.68 0.55
CA SER A 284 -15.45 5.03 1.09
C SER A 284 -14.72 5.27 2.41
N GLY A 285 -14.32 6.51 2.67
CA GLY A 285 -13.64 6.92 3.89
C GLY A 285 -12.23 6.34 4.06
N ASN A 286 -11.59 5.88 2.98
CA ASN A 286 -10.22 5.39 3.02
C ASN A 286 -9.22 6.50 2.66
N SER A 287 -7.99 6.36 3.14
CA SER A 287 -6.85 7.20 2.78
C SER A 287 -5.86 6.40 1.93
N PHE A 288 -5.48 6.93 0.78
CA PHE A 288 -4.51 6.35 -0.13
C PHE A 288 -3.27 7.24 -0.22
N VAL A 289 -2.09 6.64 0.00
CA VAL A 289 -0.79 7.32 0.01
C VAL A 289 0.09 6.78 -1.10
N SER A 290 0.54 7.65 -1.99
CA SER A 290 1.26 7.31 -3.22
C SER A 290 2.76 7.08 -3.04
N THR A 291 3.33 7.37 -1.87
CA THR A 291 4.79 7.28 -1.62
C THR A 291 5.37 5.89 -1.89
N GLY A 292 4.63 4.82 -1.58
CA GLY A 292 5.04 3.43 -1.85
C GLY A 292 4.69 2.94 -3.27
N ILE A 293 3.96 3.72 -4.07
CA ILE A 293 3.65 3.35 -5.44
C ILE A 293 4.81 3.80 -6.32
N GLN A 294 5.62 2.83 -6.73
CA GLN A 294 6.79 3.07 -7.55
C GLN A 294 6.52 2.48 -8.94
N ALA A 295 6.24 3.32 -9.95
CA ALA A 295 6.37 2.84 -11.32
C ALA A 295 6.49 3.93 -12.40
N PRO A 296 7.37 3.77 -13.41
CA PRO A 296 7.28 4.48 -14.67
C PRO A 296 6.23 3.86 -15.63
N LEU A 297 5.61 2.72 -15.27
CA LEU A 297 4.59 2.05 -16.08
C LEU A 297 3.18 2.54 -15.77
N ALA A 298 2.39 2.72 -16.83
CA ALA A 298 1.12 3.45 -16.88
C ALA A 298 -0.06 2.85 -16.07
N ALA A 299 0.16 1.78 -15.29
CA ALA A 299 -0.93 0.96 -14.76
C ALA A 299 -0.81 0.63 -13.27
N THR A 300 0.30 0.97 -12.62
CA THR A 300 0.37 0.87 -11.16
C THR A 300 -0.46 2.01 -10.56
N GLY A 301 -1.33 1.73 -9.60
CA GLY A 301 -2.30 2.73 -9.11
C GLY A 301 -2.81 2.48 -7.69
N HIS A 302 -3.75 3.32 -7.26
CA HIS A 302 -4.39 3.17 -5.96
C HIS A 302 -5.48 2.10 -5.99
N VAL A 303 -6.51 2.30 -6.82
CA VAL A 303 -7.71 1.46 -6.79
C VAL A 303 -8.01 0.93 -8.18
N PHE A 304 -7.93 -0.39 -8.37
CA PHE A 304 -8.57 -1.05 -9.50
C PHE A 304 -9.99 -1.45 -9.11
N PHE A 305 -10.97 -1.11 -9.96
CA PHE A 305 -12.36 -1.46 -9.73
C PHE A 305 -13.02 -1.99 -11.01
N GLN A 306 -13.87 -3.01 -10.86
CA GLN A 306 -14.63 -3.59 -11.95
C GLN A 306 -15.93 -4.19 -11.42
N ASN A 307 -17.05 -3.97 -12.11
CA ASN A 307 -18.37 -4.52 -11.74
C ASN A 307 -18.84 -4.14 -10.33
N THR A 308 -18.34 -3.06 -9.75
CA THR A 308 -18.64 -2.64 -8.36
C THR A 308 -20.04 -2.05 -8.20
N GLY A 309 -20.63 -1.57 -9.28
CA GLY A 309 -21.81 -0.70 -9.24
C GLY A 309 -21.48 0.76 -8.93
N GLN A 310 -20.20 1.12 -8.80
CA GLN A 310 -19.73 2.49 -8.61
C GLN A 310 -18.94 2.99 -9.82
N ALA A 311 -19.05 4.28 -10.11
CA ALA A 311 -18.20 4.96 -11.07
C ALA A 311 -16.89 5.43 -10.41
N ALA A 312 -15.85 5.68 -11.21
CA ALA A 312 -14.57 6.21 -10.76
C ALA A 312 -14.76 7.50 -9.94
N ALA A 313 -15.58 8.44 -10.43
CA ALA A 313 -15.85 9.69 -9.74
C ALA A 313 -16.49 9.49 -8.35
N THR A 314 -17.36 8.48 -8.19
CA THR A 314 -17.97 8.14 -6.89
C THR A 314 -16.92 7.63 -5.91
N ILE A 315 -16.05 6.72 -6.35
CA ILE A 315 -14.96 6.20 -5.52
C ILE A 315 -13.98 7.33 -5.18
N ALA A 316 -13.61 8.16 -6.16
CA ALA A 316 -12.72 9.28 -5.97
C ALA A 316 -13.25 10.25 -4.91
N ALA A 317 -14.50 10.69 -5.03
CA ALA A 317 -15.12 11.65 -4.13
C ALA A 317 -15.35 11.10 -2.70
N ALA A 318 -15.48 9.78 -2.55
CA ALA A 318 -15.73 9.15 -1.26
C ALA A 318 -14.45 8.84 -0.47
N ASN A 319 -13.25 9.06 -1.04
CA ASN A 319 -11.97 8.71 -0.41
C ASN A 319 -10.97 9.88 -0.47
N THR A 320 -9.89 9.79 0.29
CA THR A 320 -8.79 10.77 0.26
C THR A 320 -7.56 10.18 -0.40
N PHE A 321 -6.94 10.95 -1.29
CA PHE A 321 -5.71 10.58 -1.99
C PHE A 321 -4.70 11.72 -1.80
N ASP A 322 -3.43 11.40 -1.55
CA ASP A 322 -2.36 12.41 -1.62
C ASP A 322 -2.09 12.85 -3.07
N ARG A 323 -2.29 11.92 -4.02
CA ARG A 323 -2.37 12.14 -5.47
C ARG A 323 -3.36 11.15 -6.08
N GLY A 324 -4.18 11.60 -7.01
CA GLY A 324 -5.09 10.71 -7.73
C GLY A 324 -5.41 11.18 -9.14
N VAL A 325 -5.51 10.24 -10.08
CA VAL A 325 -5.96 10.50 -11.45
C VAL A 325 -6.89 9.42 -11.91
N TYR A 326 -7.92 9.77 -12.68
CA TYR A 326 -8.86 8.79 -13.22
C TYR A 326 -9.48 9.24 -14.54
N VAL A 327 -10.01 8.28 -15.27
CA VAL A 327 -10.98 8.50 -16.35
C VAL A 327 -12.32 8.03 -15.82
N ASP A 328 -13.36 8.86 -15.90
CA ASP A 328 -14.64 8.48 -15.34
C ASP A 328 -15.28 7.33 -16.12
N GLY A 329 -15.92 6.43 -15.39
CA GLY A 329 -16.39 5.16 -15.91
C GLY A 329 -16.62 4.13 -14.81
N THR A 330 -17.22 2.99 -15.15
CA THR A 330 -17.60 1.93 -14.20
C THR A 330 -16.57 0.81 -14.07
N VAL A 331 -15.49 0.89 -14.86
CA VAL A 331 -14.34 0.00 -14.80
C VAL A 331 -13.10 0.83 -15.05
N GLY A 332 -12.06 0.62 -14.26
CA GLY A 332 -10.80 1.33 -14.46
C GLY A 332 -9.89 1.27 -13.26
N THR A 333 -8.90 2.17 -13.29
CA THR A 333 -7.95 2.36 -12.20
C THR A 333 -7.94 3.83 -11.79
N LEU A 334 -8.08 4.11 -10.50
CA LEU A 334 -7.63 5.39 -9.94
C LEU A 334 -6.11 5.31 -9.78
N GLY A 335 -5.39 5.98 -10.67
CA GLY A 335 -3.93 6.07 -10.68
C GLY A 335 -3.42 7.18 -9.77
N TRP A 336 -2.10 7.43 -9.81
CA TRP A 336 -1.41 8.42 -8.99
C TRP A 336 -0.58 9.45 -9.78
N SER A 337 -0.21 9.14 -11.04
CA SER A 337 0.62 9.97 -11.93
C SER A 337 -0.17 10.42 -13.16
N ILE A 338 -0.13 11.72 -13.46
CA ILE A 338 -0.76 12.33 -14.64
C ILE A 338 -0.10 11.79 -15.90
N GLN A 339 1.24 11.72 -15.94
CA GLN A 339 1.93 11.22 -17.13
C GLN A 339 1.58 9.76 -17.41
N SER A 340 1.48 8.93 -16.37
CA SER A 340 1.04 7.53 -16.50
C SER A 340 -0.37 7.45 -17.09
N ALA A 341 -1.30 8.28 -16.62
CA ALA A 341 -2.66 8.34 -17.19
C ALA A 341 -2.66 8.78 -18.66
N VAL A 342 -1.87 9.80 -19.03
CA VAL A 342 -1.72 10.24 -20.42
C VAL A 342 -1.22 9.11 -21.33
N LEU A 343 -0.28 8.29 -20.86
CA LEU A 343 0.22 7.15 -21.63
C LEU A 343 -0.84 6.05 -21.81
N ALA A 344 -1.71 5.83 -20.82
CA ALA A 344 -2.70 4.77 -20.82
C ALA A 344 -3.93 5.03 -21.73
N VAL A 345 -4.26 6.29 -22.00
CA VAL A 345 -5.51 6.65 -22.71
C VAL A 345 -5.31 6.89 -24.21
N SER A 346 -6.40 6.82 -24.98
CA SER A 346 -6.47 7.30 -26.36
C SER A 346 -6.67 8.81 -26.44
N GLY A 347 -6.46 9.41 -27.61
CA GLY A 347 -6.91 10.78 -27.87
C GLY A 347 -8.43 10.93 -27.73
N GLY A 348 -8.89 12.14 -27.40
CA GLY A 348 -10.28 12.49 -27.10
C GLY A 348 -10.71 12.20 -25.66
N THR A 349 -9.81 11.74 -24.79
CA THR A 349 -10.14 11.38 -23.40
C THR A 349 -9.91 12.54 -22.43
N THR A 350 -10.85 12.73 -21.51
CA THR A 350 -10.66 13.58 -20.32
C THR A 350 -10.05 12.76 -19.19
N ILE A 351 -8.95 13.26 -18.64
CA ILE A 351 -8.29 12.75 -17.44
C ILE A 351 -8.60 13.72 -16.31
N GLU A 352 -9.31 13.23 -15.30
CA GLU A 352 -9.63 13.94 -14.07
C GLU A 352 -8.47 13.80 -13.09
N VAL A 353 -8.03 14.91 -12.51
CA VAL A 353 -6.89 14.98 -11.59
C VAL A 353 -7.34 15.54 -10.25
N LEU A 354 -7.21 14.72 -9.19
CA LEU A 354 -7.57 15.09 -7.83
C LEU A 354 -6.63 16.16 -7.25
N PRO A 355 -7.00 16.81 -6.13
CA PRO A 355 -6.08 17.68 -5.40
C PRO A 355 -4.77 16.95 -5.04
N GLY A 356 -3.65 17.64 -5.16
CA GLY A 356 -2.33 17.07 -4.92
C GLY A 356 -1.22 17.86 -5.61
N THR A 357 0.02 17.61 -5.19
CA THR A 357 1.22 18.09 -5.89
C THR A 357 1.89 16.94 -6.62
N TYR A 358 1.94 17.07 -7.94
CA TYR A 358 2.48 16.11 -8.90
C TYR A 358 3.81 16.63 -9.40
N GLU A 359 4.92 16.13 -8.84
CA GLU A 359 6.26 16.45 -9.33
C GLU A 359 6.60 15.52 -10.49
N GLU A 360 6.23 15.92 -11.71
CA GLU A 360 6.46 15.14 -12.92
C GLU A 360 6.50 16.03 -14.17
N GLN A 361 7.07 15.51 -15.26
CA GLN A 361 6.99 16.12 -16.58
C GLN A 361 5.82 15.47 -17.34
N VAL A 362 4.90 16.28 -17.87
CA VAL A 362 3.69 15.79 -18.56
C VAL A 362 3.79 16.05 -20.07
N ILE A 363 3.70 14.99 -20.86
CA ILE A 363 3.91 14.96 -22.31
C ILE A 363 2.70 14.32 -23.00
N CYS A 364 1.88 15.16 -23.62
CA CYS A 364 0.71 14.80 -24.42
C CYS A 364 1.09 14.86 -25.92
N ASP A 365 1.85 13.88 -26.40
CA ASP A 365 2.30 13.79 -27.79
C ASP A 365 1.35 12.96 -28.65
N GLY A 366 0.79 13.56 -29.70
CA GLY A 366 -0.13 12.92 -30.65
C GLY A 366 -1.48 12.53 -30.06
N LYS A 367 -1.86 13.07 -28.90
CA LYS A 367 -3.13 12.77 -28.22
C LYS A 367 -3.88 14.05 -27.84
N ASP A 368 -5.08 14.20 -28.40
CA ASP A 368 -6.04 15.25 -28.03
C ASP A 368 -6.69 14.93 -26.67
N VAL A 369 -5.92 15.01 -25.59
CA VAL A 369 -6.43 14.78 -24.23
C VAL A 369 -6.84 16.09 -23.56
N THR A 370 -7.83 15.99 -22.67
CA THR A 370 -8.15 17.05 -21.72
C THR A 370 -7.61 16.66 -20.35
N LEU A 371 -6.65 17.41 -19.83
CA LEU A 371 -6.25 17.33 -18.43
C LEU A 371 -7.13 18.29 -17.64
N HIS A 372 -7.88 17.76 -16.67
CA HIS A 372 -8.78 18.53 -15.84
C HIS A 372 -8.42 18.40 -14.36
N GLY A 373 -7.90 19.46 -13.78
CA GLY A 373 -7.63 19.54 -12.35
C GLY A 373 -8.90 19.84 -11.56
N ALA A 374 -8.97 19.36 -10.32
CA ALA A 374 -10.11 19.61 -9.44
C ALA A 374 -10.30 21.10 -9.12
N ASP A 375 -9.21 21.81 -8.82
CA ASP A 375 -9.17 23.25 -8.60
C ASP A 375 -7.73 23.76 -8.73
N ARG A 376 -7.52 24.88 -9.43
CA ARG A 376 -6.16 25.41 -9.69
C ARG A 376 -5.35 25.71 -8.42
N ASN A 377 -6.01 25.98 -7.29
CA ASN A 377 -5.35 26.26 -6.01
C ASN A 377 -4.93 25.00 -5.25
N THR A 378 -5.38 23.81 -5.67
CA THR A 378 -5.14 22.55 -4.97
C THR A 378 -4.55 21.45 -5.85
N THR A 379 -4.65 21.59 -7.18
CA THR A 379 -4.06 20.66 -8.15
C THR A 379 -2.84 21.30 -8.80
N ILE A 380 -1.64 20.82 -8.45
CA ILE A 380 -0.36 21.44 -8.79
C ILE A 380 0.49 20.46 -9.60
N ILE A 381 0.92 20.84 -10.80
CA ILE A 381 1.99 20.17 -11.54
C ILE A 381 3.29 20.93 -11.24
N ALA A 382 4.18 20.33 -10.46
CA ALA A 382 5.47 20.90 -10.11
C ALA A 382 6.56 20.37 -11.05
N SER A 383 7.42 21.25 -11.55
CA SER A 383 8.55 20.85 -12.36
C SER A 383 9.52 19.98 -11.56
N PRO A 384 9.90 18.79 -12.07
CA PRO A 384 11.10 18.10 -11.60
C PRO A 384 12.34 18.96 -11.81
N ALA A 385 13.41 18.67 -11.07
CA ALA A 385 14.68 19.38 -11.20
C ALA A 385 15.29 19.26 -12.61
N THR A 386 15.08 18.13 -13.29
CA THR A 386 15.55 17.88 -14.67
C THR A 386 14.40 17.44 -15.56
N LEU A 387 14.26 18.11 -16.70
CA LEU A 387 13.30 17.74 -17.73
C LEU A 387 13.98 16.93 -18.83
N ALA A 388 13.63 15.64 -18.91
CA ALA A 388 14.25 14.66 -19.79
C ALA A 388 13.69 14.71 -21.22
N VAL A 389 12.38 14.93 -21.37
CA VAL A 389 11.73 15.01 -22.68
C VAL A 389 11.81 16.45 -23.20
N THR A 390 12.17 16.60 -24.47
CA THR A 390 12.33 17.90 -25.13
C THR A 390 11.75 17.87 -26.54
N PHE A 391 11.38 19.04 -27.06
CA PHE A 391 11.16 19.23 -28.50
C PHE A 391 12.16 20.27 -29.03
N THR A 392 12.51 20.18 -30.31
CA THR A 392 13.60 20.97 -30.89
C THR A 392 13.08 22.04 -31.84
N THR A 393 13.45 23.30 -31.58
CA THR A 393 13.34 24.38 -32.56
C THR A 393 14.73 24.72 -33.11
N THR A 394 15.36 25.78 -32.61
CA THR A 394 16.79 26.06 -32.82
C THR A 394 17.65 25.32 -31.78
N GLY A 395 17.14 24.22 -31.22
CA GLY A 395 17.70 23.40 -30.14
C GLY A 395 16.63 23.04 -29.09
N PRO A 396 16.99 22.37 -27.99
CA PRO A 396 16.04 21.68 -27.12
C PRO A 396 15.26 22.63 -26.21
N ASN A 397 13.93 22.57 -26.26
CA ASN A 397 13.01 23.24 -25.34
C ASN A 397 12.58 22.25 -24.25
N LYS A 398 12.50 22.73 -23.01
CA LYS A 398 12.28 21.93 -21.80
C LYS A 398 10.98 22.36 -21.12
N PRO A 399 9.83 21.85 -21.56
CA PRO A 399 8.53 22.14 -20.97
C PRO A 399 8.21 21.28 -19.74
N VAL A 400 7.53 21.87 -18.74
CA VAL A 400 6.90 21.11 -17.64
C VAL A 400 5.71 20.31 -18.18
N VAL A 401 4.84 20.95 -18.96
CA VAL A 401 3.69 20.34 -19.64
C VAL A 401 3.76 20.60 -21.13
N THR A 402 3.52 19.58 -21.96
CA THR A 402 3.56 19.71 -23.43
C THR A 402 2.33 19.11 -24.09
N GLY A 403 1.65 19.89 -24.94
CA GLY A 403 0.85 19.35 -26.05
C GLY A 403 1.71 19.32 -27.31
N ALA A 404 1.94 18.15 -27.89
CA ALA A 404 2.77 17.98 -29.08
C ALA A 404 2.01 17.25 -30.19
N ASN A 405 2.21 17.67 -31.44
CA ASN A 405 1.70 16.98 -32.64
C ASN A 405 0.19 16.69 -32.59
N THR A 406 -0.61 17.59 -32.01
CA THR A 406 -2.02 17.34 -31.70
C THR A 406 -2.85 18.63 -31.78
N PRO A 407 -4.00 18.67 -32.49
CA PRO A 407 -4.73 19.92 -32.70
C PRO A 407 -5.59 20.38 -31.50
N GLY A 408 -5.82 19.53 -30.49
CA GLY A 408 -6.79 19.77 -29.44
C GLY A 408 -6.36 19.33 -28.04
N PHE A 409 -5.12 19.60 -27.64
CA PHE A 409 -4.69 19.39 -26.25
C PHE A 409 -5.29 20.47 -25.33
N VAL A 410 -5.98 20.06 -24.27
CA VAL A 410 -6.56 20.98 -23.28
C VAL A 410 -5.96 20.72 -21.91
N ILE A 411 -5.55 21.79 -21.22
CA ILE A 411 -5.23 21.76 -19.80
C ILE A 411 -6.06 22.82 -19.07
N GLN A 412 -6.73 22.41 -18.00
CA GLN A 412 -7.63 23.28 -17.25
C GLN A 412 -7.59 23.05 -15.74
N ASN A 413 -7.74 24.12 -14.96
CA ASN A 413 -7.80 24.10 -13.48
C ASN A 413 -6.53 23.59 -12.77
N PHE A 414 -5.35 24.03 -13.21
CA PHE A 414 -4.07 23.67 -12.59
C PHE A 414 -3.26 24.89 -12.15
N THR A 415 -2.47 24.73 -11.10
CA THR A 415 -1.20 25.46 -10.99
C THR A 415 -0.11 24.66 -11.69
N ILE A 416 0.64 25.29 -12.60
CA ILE A 416 1.87 24.76 -13.21
C ILE A 416 3.03 25.53 -12.59
N ASP A 417 3.75 24.89 -11.67
CA ASP A 417 4.83 25.49 -10.89
C ASP A 417 6.20 25.07 -11.41
N GLY A 418 6.95 26.01 -11.96
CA GLY A 418 8.30 25.76 -12.45
C GLY A 418 9.36 25.54 -11.38
N GLN A 419 9.02 25.71 -10.09
CA GLN A 419 9.92 25.55 -8.95
C GLN A 419 11.21 26.40 -9.02
N GLY A 420 11.25 27.40 -9.90
CA GLY A 420 12.48 28.16 -10.17
C GLY A 420 13.58 27.32 -10.85
N ALA A 421 13.23 26.23 -11.53
CA ALA A 421 14.18 25.25 -12.07
C ALA A 421 14.89 25.68 -13.39
N GLY A 422 14.81 26.96 -13.76
CA GLY A 422 15.38 27.47 -15.02
C GLY A 422 16.90 27.30 -15.15
N ASN A 423 17.67 27.37 -14.05
CA ASN A 423 19.14 27.21 -14.09
C ASN A 423 19.57 25.81 -14.56
N ALA A 424 18.76 24.79 -14.28
CA ALA A 424 19.02 23.41 -14.71
C ALA A 424 18.43 23.11 -16.10
N ASN A 425 17.55 23.97 -16.61
CA ASN A 425 16.74 23.72 -17.79
C ASN A 425 16.81 24.91 -18.77
N ASN A 426 17.81 24.93 -19.65
CA ASN A 426 17.86 25.92 -20.74
C ASN A 426 16.61 25.80 -21.63
N ARG A 427 16.04 26.94 -22.05
CA ARG A 427 14.75 27.03 -22.76
C ARG A 427 13.60 26.37 -22.00
N PHE A 428 13.54 26.69 -20.71
CA PHE A 428 12.48 26.28 -19.79
C PHE A 428 11.14 26.91 -20.16
N SER A 429 10.08 26.12 -20.17
CA SER A 429 8.72 26.62 -20.32
C SER A 429 7.74 25.93 -19.36
N GLY A 430 6.70 26.62 -18.93
CA GLY A 430 5.62 26.01 -18.14
C GLY A 430 4.79 25.08 -19.01
N VAL A 431 3.96 25.66 -19.87
CA VAL A 431 3.11 24.92 -20.82
C VAL A 431 3.60 25.19 -22.25
N ALA A 432 3.87 24.15 -23.03
CA ALA A 432 4.29 24.28 -24.42
C ALA A 432 3.33 23.58 -25.40
N PHE A 433 3.06 24.24 -26.51
CA PHE A 433 2.38 23.69 -27.69
C PHE A 433 3.38 23.59 -28.84
N TRP A 434 3.70 22.37 -29.26
CA TRP A 434 4.63 22.08 -30.35
C TRP A 434 3.91 21.37 -31.49
N ASN A 435 3.76 22.04 -32.65
CA ASN A 435 2.91 21.51 -33.73
C ASN A 435 1.52 21.11 -33.21
N ALA A 436 0.95 21.98 -32.38
CA ALA A 436 -0.22 21.68 -31.57
C ALA A 436 -1.14 22.89 -31.39
N GLY A 437 -2.42 22.58 -31.20
CA GLY A 437 -3.48 23.51 -30.81
C GLY A 437 -4.22 23.02 -29.56
N GLY A 438 -5.23 23.78 -29.15
CA GLY A 438 -6.10 23.49 -28.02
C GLY A 438 -6.23 24.67 -27.06
N ALA A 439 -6.21 24.42 -25.75
CA ALA A 439 -6.51 25.46 -24.77
C ALA A 439 -5.73 25.33 -23.45
N VAL A 440 -5.38 26.47 -22.86
CA VAL A 440 -4.96 26.61 -21.46
C VAL A 440 -6.01 27.46 -20.76
N LEU A 441 -6.78 26.84 -19.87
CA LEU A 441 -7.94 27.48 -19.24
C LEU A 441 -7.80 27.46 -17.72
N ASP A 442 -8.11 28.57 -17.06
CA ASP A 442 -8.24 28.58 -15.60
C ASP A 442 -6.98 28.09 -14.85
N CYS A 443 -5.79 28.38 -15.40
CA CYS A 443 -4.51 27.93 -14.85
C CYS A 443 -3.66 29.07 -14.31
N ASP A 444 -2.83 28.77 -13.30
CA ASP A 444 -1.76 29.65 -12.84
C ASP A 444 -0.41 29.04 -13.25
N VAL A 445 0.36 29.74 -14.09
CA VAL A 445 1.67 29.27 -14.57
C VAL A 445 2.75 30.10 -13.89
N ILE A 446 3.36 29.55 -12.84
CA ILE A 446 4.20 30.31 -11.92
C ILE A 446 5.63 29.78 -11.86
N ALA A 447 6.54 30.64 -11.40
CA ALA A 447 7.94 30.30 -11.13
C ALA A 447 8.69 29.62 -12.30
N ILE A 448 8.27 29.89 -13.55
CA ILE A 448 9.00 29.52 -14.76
C ILE A 448 10.18 30.49 -14.94
N ARG A 449 11.23 30.30 -14.14
CA ARG A 449 12.39 31.21 -14.07
C ARG A 449 13.61 30.52 -13.48
N ASP A 450 14.76 31.14 -13.62
CA ASP A 450 15.97 30.81 -12.86
C ASP A 450 15.81 31.19 -11.37
N THR A 451 16.25 30.32 -10.46
CA THR A 451 16.40 30.59 -9.03
C THR A 451 17.72 29.97 -8.48
N PRO A 452 18.70 30.80 -8.05
CA PRO A 452 18.72 32.26 -8.10
C PRO A 452 18.82 32.80 -9.54
N ALA A 453 18.39 34.05 -9.74
CA ALA A 453 18.51 34.73 -11.02
C ALA A 453 19.98 34.79 -11.49
N SER A 454 20.23 34.38 -12.74
CA SER A 454 21.59 34.18 -13.28
C SER A 454 22.13 35.34 -14.13
N GLY A 455 21.26 36.27 -14.56
CA GLY A 455 21.58 37.29 -15.57
C GLY A 455 21.46 36.80 -17.03
N THR A 456 21.24 35.49 -17.24
CA THR A 456 20.90 34.86 -18.52
C THR A 456 19.63 34.03 -18.30
N GLN A 457 18.55 34.68 -17.89
CA GLN A 457 17.34 34.00 -17.46
C GLN A 457 16.67 33.27 -18.62
N HIS A 458 16.24 32.04 -18.36
CA HIS A 458 15.30 31.32 -19.21
C HIS A 458 13.95 31.26 -18.51
N GLY A 459 12.88 31.09 -19.27
CA GLY A 459 11.55 30.93 -18.72
C GLY A 459 10.49 31.54 -19.60
N ILE A 460 9.62 30.69 -20.15
CA ILE A 460 8.45 31.10 -20.92
C ILE A 460 7.23 30.45 -20.27
N GLY A 461 6.33 31.24 -19.70
CA GLY A 461 5.13 30.69 -19.05
C GLY A 461 4.33 29.79 -19.99
N ILE A 462 3.83 30.35 -21.09
CA ILE A 462 3.14 29.62 -22.15
C ILE A 462 3.89 29.82 -23.47
N TYR A 463 4.32 28.72 -24.10
CA TYR A 463 5.04 28.70 -25.36
C TYR A 463 4.19 28.03 -26.44
N SER A 464 4.14 28.61 -27.64
CA SER A 464 3.50 27.98 -28.80
C SER A 464 4.37 28.17 -30.04
N PHE A 465 4.63 27.09 -30.76
CA PHE A 465 5.34 27.12 -32.02
C PHE A 465 4.91 25.96 -32.91
N ASN A 466 4.68 26.25 -34.20
CA ASN A 466 4.33 25.27 -35.21
C ASN A 466 5.23 25.46 -36.45
N ASP A 467 5.82 24.38 -36.96
CA ASP A 467 6.50 24.31 -38.27
C ASP A 467 5.83 23.36 -39.27
N THR A 468 4.80 22.62 -38.82
CA THR A 468 3.93 21.85 -39.70
C THR A 468 2.64 22.61 -40.06
N PRO A 469 1.98 22.28 -41.17
CA PRO A 469 0.62 22.75 -41.43
C PRO A 469 -0.37 22.09 -40.46
N GLY A 470 -1.34 22.86 -39.96
CA GLY A 470 -2.47 22.32 -39.21
C GLY A 470 -3.54 23.38 -38.99
N PRO A 471 -4.74 23.01 -38.49
CA PRO A 471 -5.52 23.93 -37.69
C PRO A 471 -4.96 23.90 -36.25
N TYR A 472 -3.89 24.65 -36.01
CA TYR A 472 -3.32 24.85 -34.66
C TYR A 472 -3.79 26.19 -34.10
N ALA A 473 -5.00 26.19 -33.52
CA ALA A 473 -5.51 27.33 -32.77
C ALA A 473 -5.21 27.14 -31.28
N LEU A 474 -4.79 28.20 -30.60
CA LEU A 474 -4.54 28.18 -29.16
C LEU A 474 -5.43 29.20 -28.46
N GLU A 475 -6.22 28.73 -27.50
CA GLU A 475 -6.96 29.56 -26.55
C GLU A 475 -6.19 29.67 -25.23
N VAL A 476 -6.13 30.88 -24.67
CA VAL A 476 -5.65 31.11 -23.30
C VAL A 476 -6.72 31.91 -22.57
N GLY A 477 -7.40 31.28 -21.62
CA GLY A 477 -8.58 31.83 -20.94
C GLY A 477 -8.41 31.85 -19.43
N ASN A 478 -8.68 33.00 -18.79
CA ASN A 478 -8.67 33.17 -17.33
C ASN A 478 -7.42 32.61 -16.61
N CYS A 479 -6.24 32.84 -17.18
CA CYS A 479 -4.96 32.36 -16.64
C CYS A 479 -4.14 33.49 -15.99
N THR A 480 -3.33 33.13 -14.98
CA THR A 480 -2.25 33.97 -14.44
C THR A 480 -0.91 33.43 -14.94
N VAL A 481 0.00 34.29 -15.42
CA VAL A 481 1.33 33.90 -15.93
C VAL A 481 2.42 34.83 -15.40
#